data_AF-A0A5J5WYJ6-F1
#
_entry.id   AF-A0A5J5WYJ6-F1
#
_cell.length_a   1.000
_cell.length_b   1.000
_cell.length_c   1.000
_cell.angle_alpha   90.00
_cell.angle_beta   90.00
_cell.angle_gamma   90.00
#
_symmetry.space_group_name_H-M   'P 1'
#
loop_
_entity.id
_entity.type
_entity.pdbx_description
1 polymer ?
#
loop_
_entity_poly.entity_id
_entity_poly.type
_entity_poly.pdbx_seq_one_letter_code
_entity_poly.pdbx_strand_id
1 'polypeptide(L)'
;DSFWWRADGSDNRKLHWASWDTLCVPKKGGGMGFHNLRCFNLALLGKQEWWCLLSNLNSLSSHYFKAKYFPYCFFIEASEGRNPSYVWRSICAEKGLVNRGSRWRVGT
;
A
#
# COMPACT_ATOMS: atom_id res chain seq x y z
N ASP A 1 -3.15 -10.65 -17.95
CA ASP A 1 -3.62 -10.70 -16.56
C ASP A 1 -5.04 -11.24 -16.45
N SER A 2 -5.23 -12.20 -15.56
CA SER A 2 -6.46 -12.97 -15.34
C SER A 2 -7.41 -12.25 -14.38
N PHE A 3 -8.67 -12.13 -14.80
CA PHE A 3 -9.77 -11.50 -14.06
C PHE A 3 -10.19 -12.29 -12.80
N TRP A 4 -10.76 -11.60 -11.80
CA TRP A 4 -10.90 -12.08 -10.41
C TRP A 4 -12.08 -13.02 -10.12
N TRP A 5 -12.87 -13.45 -11.11
CA TRP A 5 -14.00 -14.37 -10.87
C TRP A 5 -14.12 -15.52 -11.88
N ARG A 6 -13.05 -15.98 -12.53
CA ARG A 6 -13.12 -17.08 -13.52
C ARG A 6 -14.13 -18.17 -13.11
N ALA A 7 -15.28 -18.17 -13.78
CA ALA A 7 -16.28 -19.22 -13.68
C ALA A 7 -15.98 -20.21 -14.80
N ASP A 8 -15.45 -21.38 -14.43
CA ASP A 8 -15.37 -22.51 -15.34
C ASP A 8 -16.80 -23.03 -15.57
N GLY A 9 -17.29 -22.89 -16.80
CA GLY A 9 -18.64 -23.31 -17.14
C GLY A 9 -18.99 -22.94 -18.58
N SER A 10 -19.39 -23.96 -19.32
CA SER A 10 -19.69 -24.04 -20.75
C SER A 10 -20.88 -23.19 -21.23
N ASP A 11 -20.84 -21.86 -21.08
CA ASP A 11 -21.85 -21.00 -21.73
C ASP A 11 -21.23 -19.73 -22.35
N ASN A 12 -21.52 -19.54 -23.64
CA ASN A 12 -20.76 -18.72 -24.58
C ASN A 12 -21.22 -17.26 -24.67
N ARG A 13 -21.84 -16.70 -23.62
CA ARG A 13 -22.14 -15.27 -23.52
C ARG A 13 -21.28 -14.62 -22.45
N LYS A 14 -19.98 -14.54 -22.74
CA LYS A 14 -19.00 -13.91 -21.85
C LYS A 14 -19.18 -12.40 -21.89
N LEU A 15 -19.65 -11.82 -20.79
CA LEU A 15 -19.56 -10.38 -20.58
C LEU A 15 -18.06 -10.05 -20.50
N HIS A 16 -17.53 -9.36 -21.51
CA HIS A 16 -16.15 -8.85 -21.48
C HIS A 16 -16.13 -7.63 -20.56
N TRP A 17 -15.94 -7.85 -19.26
CA TRP A 17 -15.83 -6.76 -18.31
C TRP A 17 -14.52 -6.00 -18.53
N ALA A 18 -14.61 -4.68 -18.51
CA ALA A 18 -13.49 -3.78 -18.74
C ALA A 18 -12.38 -3.93 -17.66
N SER A 19 -11.15 -3.55 -18.01
CA SER A 19 -10.02 -3.61 -17.08
C SER A 19 -10.26 -2.75 -15.83
N TRP A 20 -9.57 -3.06 -14.71
CA TRP A 20 -9.69 -2.27 -13.48
C TRP A 20 -9.35 -0.79 -13.71
N ASP A 21 -8.37 -0.51 -14.56
CA ASP A 21 -8.01 0.86 -14.95
C ASP A 21 -9.16 1.56 -15.68
N THR A 22 -9.89 0.85 -16.55
CA THR A 22 -11.10 1.37 -17.22
C THR A 22 -12.22 1.64 -16.23
N LEU A 23 -12.39 0.79 -15.21
CA LEU A 23 -13.40 0.98 -14.16
C LEU A 23 -13.09 2.21 -13.28
N CYS A 24 -11.81 2.54 -13.10
CA CYS A 24 -11.37 3.69 -12.34
C CYS A 24 -11.58 5.03 -13.07
N VAL A 25 -11.83 5.03 -14.38
CA VAL A 25 -12.11 6.26 -15.14
C VAL A 25 -13.39 6.91 -14.61
N PRO A 26 -13.44 8.23 -14.40
CA PRO A 26 -14.65 8.92 -13.94
C PRO A 26 -15.85 8.66 -14.85
N LYS A 27 -17.08 8.70 -14.31
CA LYS A 27 -18.31 8.53 -15.09
C LYS A 27 -18.42 9.50 -16.28
N LYS A 28 -17.93 10.74 -16.11
CA LYS A 28 -17.87 11.74 -17.19
C LYS A 28 -16.94 11.34 -18.35
N GLY A 29 -15.97 10.46 -18.10
CA GLY A 29 -15.02 9.93 -19.08
C GLY A 29 -15.33 8.51 -19.56
N GLY A 30 -16.52 7.98 -19.28
CA GLY A 30 -16.95 6.66 -19.77
C GLY A 30 -16.55 5.47 -18.89
N GLY A 31 -16.01 5.69 -17.69
CA GLY A 31 -15.78 4.61 -16.70
C GLY A 31 -16.83 4.56 -15.59
N MET A 32 -16.58 3.77 -14.54
CA MET A 32 -17.51 3.65 -13.40
C MET A 32 -17.18 4.60 -12.23
N GLY A 33 -16.03 5.26 -12.27
CA GLY A 33 -15.57 6.17 -11.21
C GLY A 33 -15.10 5.45 -9.95
N PHE A 34 -14.63 4.20 -10.06
CA PHE A 34 -14.04 3.51 -8.91
C PHE A 34 -12.70 4.13 -8.51
N HIS A 35 -12.37 4.02 -7.23
CA HIS A 35 -11.04 4.42 -6.77
C HIS A 35 -10.03 3.36 -7.17
N ASN A 36 -8.85 3.81 -7.59
CA ASN A 36 -7.73 2.92 -7.83
C ASN A 36 -7.33 2.27 -6.50
N LEU A 37 -7.63 0.98 -6.34
CA LEU A 37 -7.35 0.21 -5.12
C LEU A 37 -5.86 0.21 -4.77
N ARG A 38 -4.98 0.23 -5.77
CA ARG A 38 -3.54 0.34 -5.54
C ARG A 38 -3.23 1.68 -4.88
N CYS A 39 -3.69 2.79 -5.44
CA CYS A 39 -3.49 4.11 -4.84
C CYS A 39 -4.12 4.25 -3.46
N PHE A 40 -5.29 3.66 -3.25
CA PHE A 40 -5.97 3.69 -1.96
C PHE A 40 -5.22 2.88 -0.89
N ASN A 41 -4.75 1.67 -1.24
CA ASN A 41 -3.94 0.86 -0.35
C ASN A 41 -2.60 1.54 -0.02
N LEU A 42 -1.95 2.17 -1.01
CA LEU A 42 -0.74 2.98 -0.79
C LEU A 42 -1.01 4.11 0.21
N ALA A 43 -2.15 4.79 0.11
CA ALA A 43 -2.50 5.86 1.05
C ALA A 43 -2.75 5.33 2.47
N LEU A 44 -3.41 4.18 2.59
CA LEU A 44 -3.67 3.54 3.88
C LEU A 44 -2.40 3.03 4.56
N LEU A 45 -1.54 2.36 3.80
CA LEU A 45 -0.26 1.84 4.28
C LEU A 45 0.65 2.99 4.72
N GLY A 46 0.81 4.04 3.90
CA GLY A 46 1.54 5.25 4.30
C GLY A 46 0.99 5.91 5.57
N LYS A 47 -0.34 5.99 5.74
CA LYS A 47 -0.96 6.52 6.98
C LYS A 47 -0.67 5.63 8.18
N GLN A 48 -0.79 4.32 8.01
CA GLN A 48 -0.54 3.35 9.07
C GLN A 48 0.94 3.32 9.46
N GLU A 49 1.86 3.41 8.51
CA GLU A 49 3.30 3.54 8.76
C GLU A 49 3.63 4.82 9.51
N TRP A 50 3.15 5.96 9.02
CA TRP A 50 3.36 7.24 9.69
C TRP A 50 2.87 7.21 11.14
N TRP A 51 1.69 6.64 11.37
CA TRP A 51 1.12 6.58 12.72
C TRP A 51 1.81 5.53 13.60
N CYS A 52 2.01 4.31 13.10
CA CYS A 52 2.56 3.18 13.88
C CYS A 52 4.08 3.19 14.04
N LEU A 53 4.84 3.72 13.08
CA LEU A 53 6.31 3.61 13.08
C LEU A 53 7.01 4.93 13.41
N LEU A 54 6.37 6.07 13.12
CA LEU A 54 6.98 7.39 13.31
C LEU A 54 6.32 8.22 14.42
N SER A 55 5.00 8.12 14.59
CA SER A 55 4.25 8.99 15.53
C SER A 55 4.07 8.37 16.92
N ASN A 56 3.71 7.09 17.01
CA ASN A 56 3.43 6.42 18.28
C ASN A 56 4.41 5.26 18.54
N LEU A 57 5.61 5.64 19.00
CA LEU A 57 6.69 4.68 19.27
C LEU A 57 6.36 3.69 20.41
N ASN A 58 5.37 4.00 21.26
CA ASN A 58 4.96 3.19 22.42
C ASN A 58 3.91 2.11 22.07
N SER A 59 3.45 2.03 20.83
CA SER A 59 2.54 0.97 20.39
C SER A 59 3.26 -0.38 20.30
N LEU A 60 2.58 -1.48 20.65
CA LEU A 60 3.11 -2.84 20.50
C LEU A 60 3.61 -3.11 19.08
N SER A 61 2.87 -2.63 18.08
CA SER A 61 3.23 -2.78 16.67
C SER A 61 4.56 -2.08 16.36
N SER A 62 4.76 -0.85 16.86
CA SER A 62 6.02 -0.11 16.73
C SER A 62 7.19 -0.91 17.29
N HIS A 63 7.05 -1.41 18.52
CA HIS A 63 8.08 -2.21 19.19
C HIS A 63 8.39 -3.50 18.43
N TYR A 64 7.36 -4.21 17.95
CA TYR A 64 7.55 -5.42 17.15
C TYR A 64 8.31 -5.16 15.86
N PHE A 65 7.89 -4.15 15.07
CA PHE A 65 8.55 -3.82 13.80
C PHE A 65 9.99 -3.34 14.02
N LYS A 66 10.22 -2.50 15.04
CA LYS A 66 11.55 -2.05 15.41
C LYS A 66 12.45 -3.23 15.80
N ALA A 67 12.00 -4.07 16.72
CA ALA A 67 12.79 -5.22 17.18
C ALA A 67 13.11 -6.21 16.04
N LYS A 68 12.16 -6.42 15.12
CA LYS A 68 12.31 -7.41 14.05
C LYS A 68 13.11 -6.92 12.84
N TYR A 69 12.91 -5.67 12.42
CA TYR A 69 13.42 -5.20 11.12
C TYR A 69 14.45 -4.07 11.19
N PHE A 70 14.44 -3.27 12.25
CA PHE A 70 15.38 -2.16 12.41
C PHE A 70 15.75 -1.92 13.89
N PRO A 71 16.36 -2.91 14.57
CA PRO A 71 16.61 -2.81 16.01
C PRO A 71 17.59 -1.70 16.38
N TYR A 72 18.53 -1.38 15.48
CA TYR A 72 19.64 -0.46 15.73
C TYR A 72 19.61 0.81 14.86
N CYS A 73 18.59 1.00 14.03
CA CYS A 73 18.49 2.14 13.12
C CYS A 73 17.08 2.73 13.12
N PHE A 74 16.89 3.83 12.41
CA PHE A 74 15.57 4.44 12.24
C PHE A 74 14.80 3.79 11.09
N PHE A 75 13.47 3.92 11.11
CA PHE A 75 12.60 3.39 10.05
C PHE A 75 13.05 3.81 8.64
N ILE A 76 13.51 5.07 8.50
CA ILE A 76 13.99 5.62 7.22
C ILE A 76 15.23 4.89 6.68
N GLU A 77 16.05 4.31 7.55
CA GLU A 77 17.27 3.57 7.22
C GLU A 77 17.03 2.07 7.06
N ALA A 78 15.85 1.58 7.45
CA ALA A 78 15.52 0.17 7.42
C ALA A 78 15.49 -0.38 5.97
N SER A 79 16.03 -1.58 5.77
CA SER A 79 16.01 -2.30 4.49
C SER A 79 15.11 -3.54 4.55
N GLU A 80 14.70 -4.07 3.40
CA GLU A 80 13.84 -5.27 3.35
C GLU A 80 14.49 -6.52 3.96
N GLY A 81 15.83 -6.58 3.98
CA GLY A 81 16.57 -7.74 4.49
C GLY A 81 16.36 -9.00 3.64
N ARG A 82 16.67 -10.17 4.21
CA ARG A 82 16.66 -11.47 3.49
C ARG A 82 15.31 -12.20 3.48
N ASN A 83 14.50 -12.05 4.51
CA ASN A 83 13.19 -12.73 4.60
C ASN A 83 12.09 -11.79 5.14
N PRO A 84 11.75 -10.73 4.38
CA PRO A 84 10.70 -9.79 4.77
C PRO A 84 9.32 -10.46 4.77
N SER A 85 8.49 -10.16 5.78
CA SER A 85 7.06 -10.44 5.68
C SER A 85 6.44 -9.65 4.55
N TYR A 86 5.29 -10.10 4.04
CA TYR A 86 4.57 -9.38 2.98
C TYR A 86 4.28 -7.93 3.38
N VAL A 87 3.81 -7.74 4.62
CA VAL A 87 3.56 -6.41 5.19
C VAL A 87 4.82 -5.55 5.20
N TRP A 88 5.97 -6.10 5.62
CA TRP A 88 7.23 -5.36 5.64
C TRP A 88 7.71 -4.99 4.23
N ARG A 89 7.52 -5.87 3.25
CA ARG A 89 7.82 -5.60 1.84
C ARG A 89 6.99 -4.45 1.29
N SER A 90 5.67 -4.47 1.53
CA SER A 90 4.79 -3.36 1.14
C SER A 90 5.23 -2.06 1.81
N ILE A 91 5.60 -2.12 3.08
CA ILE A 91 6.08 -0.96 3.84
C ILE A 91 7.38 -0.38 3.26
N CYS A 92 8.36 -1.23 2.97
CA CYS A 92 9.61 -0.80 2.36
C CYS A 92 9.43 -0.22 0.96
N ALA A 93 8.53 -0.80 0.15
CA ALA A 93 8.20 -0.30 -1.18
C ALA A 93 7.57 1.10 -1.13
N GLU A 94 6.79 1.38 -0.08
CA GLU A 94 6.11 2.67 0.11
C GLU A 94 6.94 3.71 0.86
N LYS A 95 7.97 3.29 1.60
CA LYS A 95 8.91 4.17 2.31
C LYS A 95 9.40 5.34 1.45
N GLY A 96 9.67 5.09 0.16
CA GLY A 96 10.10 6.11 -0.78
C GLY A 96 9.02 7.13 -1.19
N LEU A 97 7.74 6.76 -1.11
CA LEU A 97 6.61 7.69 -1.31
C LEU A 97 6.35 8.51 -0.06
N VAL A 98 6.36 7.86 1.11
CA VAL A 98 6.20 8.54 2.40
C VAL A 98 7.30 9.58 2.60
N ASN A 99 8.57 9.24 2.37
CA ASN A 99 9.68 10.18 2.51
C ASN A 99 9.57 11.40 1.57
N ARG A 100 8.97 11.24 0.39
CA ARG A 100 8.71 12.35 -0.55
C ARG A 100 7.52 13.22 -0.14
N GLY A 101 6.50 12.64 0.50
CA GLY A 101 5.32 13.34 0.98
C GLY A 101 5.48 13.97 2.36
N SER A 102 6.40 13.46 3.18
CA SER A 102 6.69 13.97 4.52
C SER A 102 7.53 15.24 4.43
N ARG A 103 7.20 16.24 5.26
CA ARG A 103 8.02 17.44 5.46
C ARG A 103 8.52 17.47 6.89
N TRP A 104 9.83 17.61 7.06
CA TRP A 104 10.42 17.92 8.35
C TRP A 104 10.12 19.38 8.70
N ARG A 105 9.42 19.62 9.82
CA ARG A 105 9.19 20.97 10.34
C ARG A 105 10.08 21.16 11.56
N VAL A 106 11.03 22.09 11.45
CA VAL A 106 11.88 22.52 12.57
C VAL A 106 11.34 23.84 13.09
N GLY A 107 10.92 23.87 14.36
CA GLY A 107 10.36 25.06 15.01
C GLY A 107 8.83 25.05 15.13
N THR A 108 8.35 25.61 16.24
CA THR A 108 6.92 25.88 16.56
C THR A 108 6.34 26.95 15.65
#